data_AF-A0A5C8JEW5-F1
#
_entry.id   AF-A0A5C8JEW5-F1
#
_cell.length_a   1.000
_cell.length_b   1.000
_cell.length_c   1.000
_cell.angle_alpha   90.00
_cell.angle_beta   90.00
_cell.angle_gamma   90.00
#
_symmetry.space_group_name_H-M   'P 1'
#
loop_
_entity.id
_entity.type
_entity.pdbx_description
1 polymer ?
#
loop_
_entity_poly.entity_id
_entity_poly.type
_entity_poly.pdbx_seq_one_letter_code
_entity_poly.pdbx_strand_id
1 'polypeptide(L)'
;MADKKEILEQLNTLEDALNATLTQVSAIRQSLDDSQKENATLRMELEKVREHLAELEKHEIEEKTESSDEPNPTLINIFNEGFHVCHLHYAERLDEGESCLDCLELLYR
;
A
#
# COMPACT_ATOMS: atom_id res chain seq x y z
N MET A 1 54.26 26.45 -40.39
CA MET A 1 53.24 25.44 -40.79
C MET A 1 52.90 24.47 -39.65
N ALA A 2 53.79 24.20 -38.68
CA ALA A 2 53.49 23.38 -37.50
C ALA A 2 52.40 23.99 -36.58
N ASP A 3 52.49 25.29 -36.27
CA ASP A 3 51.50 26.01 -35.40
C ASP A 3 50.05 25.85 -35.85
N LYS A 4 49.76 25.99 -37.14
CA LYS A 4 48.39 25.91 -37.66
C LYS A 4 47.81 24.51 -37.49
N LYS A 5 48.64 23.47 -37.58
CA LYS A 5 48.22 22.08 -37.41
C LYS A 5 47.92 21.77 -35.94
N GLU A 6 48.75 22.28 -35.04
CA GLU A 6 48.57 22.12 -33.60
C GLU A 6 47.29 22.84 -33.11
N ILE A 7 47.03 24.07 -33.60
CA ILE A 7 45.78 24.78 -33.31
C ILE A 7 44.55 24.01 -33.83
N LEU A 8 44.62 23.43 -35.03
CA LEU A 8 43.54 22.61 -35.59
C LEU A 8 43.30 21.35 -34.73
N GLU A 9 44.36 20.72 -34.24
CA GLU A 9 44.25 19.54 -33.39
C GLU A 9 43.62 19.89 -32.03
N GLN A 10 44.03 21.01 -31.41
CA GLN A 10 43.39 21.53 -30.19
C GLN A 10 41.91 21.87 -30.42
N LEU A 11 41.57 22.49 -31.56
CA LEU A 11 40.18 22.80 -31.89
C LEU A 11 39.33 21.52 -32.01
N ASN A 12 39.84 20.50 -32.71
CA ASN A 12 39.14 19.22 -32.85
C ASN A 12 38.93 18.55 -31.48
N THR A 13 39.95 18.55 -30.61
CA THR A 13 39.80 17.97 -29.26
C THR A 13 38.75 18.70 -28.42
N LEU A 14 38.64 20.03 -28.58
CA LEU A 14 37.62 20.82 -27.89
C LEU A 14 36.23 20.53 -28.46
N GLU A 15 36.11 20.40 -29.78
CA GLU A 15 34.86 20.04 -30.45
C GLU A 15 34.37 18.66 -30.01
N ASP A 16 35.25 17.67 -29.94
CA ASP A 16 34.93 16.33 -29.44
C ASP A 16 34.49 16.35 -27.98
N ALA A 17 35.17 17.13 -27.13
CA ALA A 17 34.80 17.29 -25.72
C ALA A 17 33.43 17.97 -25.55
N LEU A 18 33.13 18.98 -26.36
CA LEU A 18 31.83 19.65 -26.37
C LEU A 18 30.72 18.70 -26.81
N ASN A 19 30.94 17.90 -27.85
CA ASN A 19 29.99 16.90 -28.33
C ASN A 19 29.74 15.79 -27.29
N ALA A 20 30.80 15.34 -26.62
CA ALA A 20 30.68 14.38 -25.51
C ALA A 20 29.86 14.98 -24.35
N THR A 21 30.13 16.23 -23.98
CA THR A 21 29.39 16.94 -22.93
C THR A 21 27.91 17.12 -23.31
N LEU A 22 27.62 17.48 -24.56
CA LEU A 22 26.25 17.62 -25.06
C LEU A 22 25.49 16.29 -24.99
N THR A 23 26.18 15.19 -25.31
CA THR A 23 25.62 13.83 -25.22
C THR A 23 25.30 13.47 -23.77
N GLN A 24 26.19 13.79 -22.83
CA GLN A 24 25.96 13.57 -21.40
C GLN A 24 24.78 14.40 -20.88
N VAL A 25 24.68 15.68 -21.25
CA VAL A 25 23.55 16.54 -20.89
C VAL A 25 22.24 15.97 -21.42
N SER A 26 22.24 15.44 -22.64
CA SER A 26 21.06 14.83 -23.25
C SER A 26 20.63 13.56 -22.50
N ALA A 27 21.59 12.71 -22.10
CA ALA A 27 21.33 11.53 -21.30
C ALA A 27 20.76 11.86 -19.91
N ILE A 28 21.33 12.86 -19.24
CA ILE A 28 20.84 13.33 -17.93
C ILE A 28 19.40 13.87 -18.04
N ARG A 29 19.11 14.63 -19.10
CA ARG A 29 17.76 15.15 -19.36
C ARG A 29 16.76 14.01 -19.53
N GLN A 30 17.11 13.00 -20.31
CA GLN A 30 16.26 11.83 -20.51
C GLN A 30 15.99 11.10 -19.18
N SER A 31 17.04 10.88 -18.38
CA SER A 31 16.89 10.26 -17.06
C SER A 31 16.00 11.07 -16.11
N LEU A 32 16.07 12.41 -16.18
CA LEU A 32 15.22 13.28 -15.38
C LEU A 32 13.76 13.17 -15.83
N ASP A 33 13.49 13.22 -17.13
CA ASP A 33 12.13 13.10 -17.67
C ASP A 33 11.50 11.75 -17.29
N ASP A 34 12.27 10.66 -17.35
CA ASP A 34 11.77 9.33 -16.97
C ASP A 34 11.52 9.22 -15.46
N SER A 35 12.40 9.79 -14.62
CA SER A 35 12.17 9.85 -13.17
C SER A 35 10.96 10.71 -12.80
N GLN A 36 10.70 11.80 -13.54
CA GLN A 36 9.51 12.62 -13.34
C GLN A 36 8.22 11.89 -13.69
N LYS A 37 8.21 11.10 -14.78
CA LYS A 37 7.06 10.25 -15.13
C LYS A 37 6.78 9.22 -14.04
N GLU A 38 7.83 8.51 -13.59
CA GLU A 38 7.69 7.53 -12.51
C GLU A 38 7.17 8.19 -11.22
N ASN A 39 7.68 9.37 -10.86
CA ASN A 39 7.20 10.10 -9.71
C ASN A 39 5.71 10.49 -9.83
N ALA A 40 5.27 10.91 -11.03
CA ALA A 40 3.87 11.21 -11.28
C ALA A 40 2.97 9.97 -11.14
N THR A 41 3.40 8.83 -11.70
CA THR A 41 2.70 7.55 -11.55
C THR A 41 2.56 7.15 -10.09
N LEU A 42 3.66 7.18 -9.33
CA LEU A 42 3.66 6.84 -7.91
C LEU A 42 2.74 7.75 -7.09
N ARG A 43 2.70 9.05 -7.40
CA ARG A 43 1.77 9.99 -6.74
C ARG A 43 0.31 9.63 -7.00
N MET A 44 -0.03 9.24 -8.23
CA MET A 44 -1.39 8.81 -8.57
C MET A 44 -1.77 7.51 -7.85
N GLU A 45 -0.87 6.54 -7.80
CA GLU A 45 -1.09 5.28 -7.09
C GLU A 45 -1.28 5.51 -5.59
N LEU A 46 -0.44 6.36 -5.00
CA LEU A 46 -0.51 6.70 -3.58
C LEU A 46 -1.83 7.40 -3.23
N GLU A 47 -2.34 8.27 -4.10
CA GLU A 47 -3.65 8.89 -3.89
C GLU A 47 -4.77 7.85 -3.93
N LYS A 48 -4.76 6.96 -4.93
CA LYS A 48 -5.75 5.88 -5.03
C LYS A 48 -5.75 4.95 -3.82
N VAL A 49 -4.58 4.64 -3.28
CA VAL A 49 -4.47 3.82 -2.06
C VAL A 49 -5.04 4.55 -0.85
N ARG A 50 -4.80 5.86 -0.73
CA ARG A 50 -5.37 6.67 0.35
C ARG A 50 -6.89 6.77 0.25
N GLU A 51 -7.42 6.96 -0.95
CA GLU A 51 -8.87 6.94 -1.19
C GLU A 51 -9.48 5.61 -0.75
N HIS A 52 -8.89 4.48 -1.14
CA HIS A 52 -9.38 3.16 -0.76
C HIS A 52 -9.30 2.92 0.76
N LEU A 53 -8.21 3.37 1.41
CA LEU A 53 -8.10 3.28 2.86
C LEU A 53 -9.18 4.11 3.56
N ALA A 54 -9.45 5.33 3.08
CA ALA A 54 -10.50 6.17 3.64
C ALA A 54 -11.90 5.56 3.46
N GLU A 55 -12.16 4.89 2.33
CA GLU A 55 -13.40 4.13 2.12
C GLU A 55 -13.55 2.96 3.10
N LEU A 56 -12.47 2.19 3.32
CA LEU A 56 -12.47 1.09 4.28
C LEU A 56 -12.66 1.59 5.72
N GLU A 57 -11.96 2.65 6.12
CA GLU A 57 -12.13 3.26 7.44
C GLU A 57 -13.57 3.75 7.64
N LYS A 58 -14.19 4.33 6.60
CA LYS A 58 -15.58 4.74 6.65
C LYS A 58 -16.53 3.55 6.77
N HIS A 59 -16.28 2.46 6.03
CA HIS A 59 -17.05 1.22 6.16
C HIS A 59 -16.91 0.58 7.54
N GLU A 60 -15.70 0.57 8.13
CA GLU A 60 -15.49 0.06 9.50
C GLU A 60 -16.19 0.92 10.55
N ILE A 61 -16.27 2.25 10.35
CA ILE A 61 -17.02 3.15 11.24
C ILE A 61 -18.52 2.92 11.07
N GLU A 62 -19.03 2.78 9.85
CA GLU A 62 -20.43 2.48 9.57
C GLU A 62 -20.86 1.13 10.18
N GLU A 63 -20.06 0.07 10.00
CA GLU A 63 -20.28 -1.23 10.63
C GLU A 63 -20.23 -1.16 12.16
N LYS A 64 -19.30 -0.39 12.74
CA LYS A 64 -19.25 -0.17 14.20
C LYS A 64 -20.42 0.64 14.74
N THR A 65 -20.98 1.56 13.96
CA THR A 65 -22.15 2.35 14.36
C THR A 65 -23.47 1.59 14.19
N GLU A 66 -23.53 0.61 13.29
CA GLU A 66 -24.65 -0.33 13.20
C GLU A 66 -24.58 -1.44 14.27
N SER A 67 -23.40 -1.70 14.85
CA SER A 67 -23.19 -2.67 15.93
C SER A 67 -23.21 -2.09 17.35
N SER A 68 -23.96 -1.01 17.59
CA SER A 68 -24.14 -0.51 18.97
C SER A 68 -25.19 -1.35 19.71
N ASP A 69 -24.69 -2.06 20.72
CA ASP A 69 -25.35 -2.70 21.88
C ASP A 69 -26.12 -4.01 21.68
N GLU A 70 -26.37 -4.49 20.45
CA GLU A 70 -27.01 -5.80 20.24
C GLU A 70 -26.02 -6.89 19.78
N PRO A 71 -25.94 -8.02 20.49
CA PRO A 71 -25.06 -9.11 20.10
C PRO A 71 -25.42 -9.67 18.73
N ASN A 72 -24.38 -9.94 17.92
CA ASN A 72 -24.57 -10.43 16.55
C ASN A 72 -25.48 -11.68 16.56
N PRO A 73 -26.67 -11.63 15.95
CA PRO A 73 -27.66 -12.71 16.04
C PRO A 73 -27.14 -14.03 15.46
N THR A 74 -26.16 -13.96 14.55
CA THR A 74 -25.49 -15.13 13.97
C THR A 74 -24.69 -15.88 15.02
N LEU A 75 -23.95 -15.16 15.87
CA LEU A 75 -23.14 -15.78 16.92
C LEU A 75 -24.02 -16.39 18.02
N ILE A 76 -25.14 -15.74 18.35
CA ILE A 76 -26.14 -16.27 19.30
C ILE A 76 -26.72 -17.59 18.79
N ASN A 77 -27.06 -17.67 17.50
CA ASN A 77 -27.60 -18.90 16.91
C ASN A 77 -26.59 -20.05 16.97
N ILE A 78 -25.33 -19.81 16.62
CA ILE A 78 -24.26 -20.81 16.67
C ILE A 78 -24.05 -21.32 18.11
N PHE A 79 -24.09 -20.42 19.10
CA PHE A 79 -24.02 -20.80 20.50
C PHE A 79 -25.20 -21.67 20.95
N ASN A 80 -26.43 -21.31 20.54
CA ASN A 80 -27.64 -22.07 20.86
C ASN A 80 -27.70 -23.45 20.17
N GLU A 81 -27.03 -23.61 19.03
CA GLU A 81 -26.84 -24.90 18.36
C GLU A 81 -25.84 -25.82 19.10
N GLY A 82 -25.19 -25.31 20.14
CA GLY A 82 -24.25 -26.05 20.99
C GLY A 82 -22.81 -25.98 20.50
N PHE A 83 -22.39 -24.86 19.88
CA PHE A 83 -21.01 -24.63 19.44
C PHE A 83 -20.36 -23.41 20.10
N HIS A 84 -19.05 -23.50 20.32
CA HIS A 84 -18.27 -22.39 20.86
C HIS A 84 -18.06 -21.28 19.81
N VAL A 85 -18.20 -20.03 20.25
CA VAL A 85 -17.99 -18.82 19.44
C VAL A 85 -16.77 -18.00 19.90
N CYS A 86 -16.09 -18.43 20.96
CA CYS A 86 -14.87 -17.80 21.46
C CYS A 86 -13.65 -18.16 20.59
N HIS A 87 -12.61 -17.34 20.65
CA HIS A 87 -11.38 -17.55 19.86
C HIS A 87 -10.65 -18.85 20.21
N LEU A 88 -10.83 -19.37 21.42
CA LEU A 88 -10.13 -20.58 21.90
C LEU A 88 -10.68 -21.88 21.31
N HIS A 89 -11.99 -21.95 21.09
CA HIS A 89 -12.70 -23.19 20.75
C HIS A 89 -13.66 -23.02 19.56
N TYR A 90 -13.40 -22.06 18.68
CA TYR A 90 -14.36 -21.70 17.63
C TYR A 90 -14.87 -22.91 16.83
N ALA A 91 -16.20 -23.07 16.77
CA ALA A 91 -16.92 -24.15 16.11
C ALA A 91 -16.71 -25.58 16.69
N GLU A 92 -16.13 -25.70 17.88
CA GLU A 92 -16.15 -26.95 18.65
C GLU A 92 -17.49 -27.12 19.37
N ARG A 93 -17.92 -28.37 19.62
CA ARG A 93 -19.17 -28.66 20.37
C ARG A 93 -18.99 -28.33 21.85
N LEU A 94 -20.02 -27.73 22.45
CA LEU A 94 -20.13 -27.61 23.91
C LEU A 94 -20.33 -28.99 24.52
N ASP A 95 -19.64 -29.24 25.63
CA ASP A 95 -19.86 -30.42 26.47
C ASP A 95 -21.25 -30.37 27.13
N GLU A 96 -21.86 -31.54 27.32
CA GLU A 96 -23.23 -31.65 27.84
C GLU A 96 -23.36 -31.00 29.24
N GLY A 97 -24.02 -29.84 29.29
CA GLY A 97 -24.34 -29.13 30.53
C GLY A 97 -23.34 -28.05 30.95
N GLU A 98 -22.31 -27.77 30.15
CA GLU A 98 -21.35 -26.69 30.42
C GLU A 98 -21.67 -25.44 29.58
N SER A 99 -21.50 -24.25 30.16
CA SER A 99 -21.57 -22.97 29.46
C SER A 99 -20.19 -22.30 29.48
N CYS A 100 -19.67 -21.94 28.31
CA CYS A 100 -18.38 -21.27 28.19
C CYS A 100 -18.49 -19.79 28.60
N LEU A 101 -17.74 -19.39 29.64
CA LEU A 101 -17.74 -18.01 30.15
C LEU A 101 -17.25 -17.01 29.11
N ASP A 102 -16.26 -17.38 28.29
CA ASP A 102 -15.72 -16.54 27.22
C ASP A 102 -16.74 -16.31 26.10
N CYS A 103 -17.56 -17.32 25.77
CA CYS A 103 -18.66 -17.16 24.81
C CYS A 103 -19.72 -16.20 25.34
N LEU A 104 -20.06 -16.28 26.63
CA LEU A 104 -21.04 -15.39 27.25
C LEU A 104 -20.53 -13.95 27.33
N GLU A 105 -19.25 -13.74 27.66
CA GLU A 105 -18.63 -12.41 27.65
C GLU A 105 -18.60 -11.82 26.24
N LEU A 106 -18.36 -12.63 25.20
CA LEU A 106 -18.42 -12.19 23.81
C LEU A 106 -19.84 -11.81 23.36
N LEU A 107 -20.86 -12.52 23.86
CA LEU A 107 -22.26 -12.36 23.44
C LEU A 107 -23.06 -11.36 24.28
N TYR A 108 -22.61 -10.93 25.45
CA TYR A 108 -23.42 -10.11 26.36
C TYR A 108 -22.64 -8.93 26.98
N ARG A 109 -21.61 -8.44 26.27
CA ARG A 109 -20.81 -7.27 26.67
C ARG A 109 -21.42 -5.96 26.20
#